data_AF-A0A9P8DFR0-F1
#
_entry.id   AF-A0A9P8DFR0-F1
#
_cell.length_a   1.000
_cell.length_b   1.000
_cell.length_c   1.000
_cell.angle_alpha   90.00
_cell.angle_beta   90.00
_cell.angle_gamma   90.00
#
_symmetry.space_group_name_H-M   'P 1'
#
loop_
_entity.id
_entity.type
_entity.pdbx_description
1 polymer ?
#
loop_
_entity_poly.entity_id
_entity_poly.type
_entity_poly.pdbx_seq_one_letter_code
_entity_poly.pdbx_strand_id
1 'polypeptide(L)'
;MAGVADKARFYLERAVPQLREWEEKEIFSKDEIRTIVQKRNDYEHRVLSPGNKPSDWSSYAQWEQSLESLRSKRCKRLKIRHLQSAHAGQGRTLAIYERGVNRHPGSSALWREYLSYTSSVKASKRWRKTMTNALRMMPTDPELWAMAGRRSAKNGDMAAARGFFMRGCRFCTTNEKLWVEYARTEMEWLEKVDKRKAVAKPGQDVLRPDREDDGDELRLLDSDDGEEDDDDLPEPSNAQAKVIDKQTAQHLKSNPAMDGAIPMAIFDISRKQAFFSANTAEVFFDLFVSFTHVPAQPRISQHVLDVLDREYPNHPATCNLRIRQPIMGVNPQTAEFPKNLREVLSRLGRYLETTTDRTELQKKTVAWIDGYLALDVLDEGIRAVLEHTKQKMESI
;
A
#
# COMPACT_ATOMS: atom_id res chain seq x y z
N MET A 1 15.22 37.25 -7.55
CA MET A 1 15.21 36.89 -8.99
C MET A 1 16.59 36.48 -9.50
N ALA A 2 17.66 37.26 -9.23
CA ALA A 2 19.03 36.93 -9.69
C ALA A 2 19.50 35.51 -9.30
N GLY A 3 19.36 35.11 -8.03
CA GLY A 3 19.83 33.78 -7.58
C GLY A 3 19.06 32.58 -8.12
N VAL A 4 17.87 32.76 -8.72
CA VAL A 4 17.13 31.66 -9.38
C VAL A 4 17.73 31.40 -10.77
N ALA A 5 18.04 32.45 -11.52
CA ALA A 5 18.66 32.34 -12.84
C ALA A 5 20.05 31.71 -12.74
N ASP A 6 20.87 32.09 -11.75
CA ASP A 6 22.20 31.51 -11.56
C ASP A 6 22.14 30.02 -11.20
N LYS A 7 21.19 29.63 -10.33
CA LYS A 7 20.96 28.23 -9.98
C LYS A 7 20.43 27.41 -11.17
N ALA A 8 19.49 27.96 -11.94
CA ALA A 8 18.98 27.30 -13.14
C ALA A 8 20.10 27.08 -14.16
N ARG A 9 20.93 28.10 -14.39
CA ARG A 9 22.11 28.03 -15.26
C ARG A 9 23.07 26.93 -14.82
N PHE A 10 23.36 26.81 -13.53
CA PHE A 10 24.20 25.75 -12.98
C PHE A 10 23.67 24.34 -13.33
N TYR A 11 22.38 24.07 -13.19
CA TYR A 11 21.80 22.76 -13.55
C TYR A 11 21.80 22.51 -15.06
N LEU A 12 21.59 23.54 -15.87
CA LEU A 12 21.64 23.45 -17.33
C LEU A 12 23.05 23.15 -17.85
N GLU A 13 24.08 23.81 -17.29
CA GLU A 13 25.48 23.60 -17.67
C GLU A 13 25.92 22.14 -17.43
N ARG A 14 25.45 21.51 -16.35
CA ARG A 14 25.69 20.08 -16.07
C ARG A 14 25.07 19.13 -17.09
N ALA A 15 24.05 19.57 -17.82
CA ALA A 15 23.40 18.76 -18.86
C ALA A 15 24.09 18.89 -20.23
N VAL A 16 24.97 19.87 -20.43
CA VAL A 16 25.60 20.17 -21.73
C VAL A 16 26.40 18.99 -22.31
N PRO A 17 27.25 18.27 -21.55
CA PRO A 17 28.01 17.14 -22.11
C PRO A 17 27.11 16.04 -22.69
N GLN A 18 25.99 15.74 -22.00
CA GLN A 18 25.01 14.77 -22.50
C GLN A 18 24.34 15.24 -23.80
N LEU A 19 23.97 16.53 -23.89
CA LEU A 19 23.32 17.07 -25.08
C LEU A 19 24.26 17.10 -26.29
N ARG A 20 25.56 17.39 -26.09
CA ARG A 20 26.57 17.31 -27.15
C ARG A 20 26.73 15.89 -27.67
N GLU A 21 26.81 14.90 -26.78
CA GLU A 21 26.88 13.50 -27.19
C GLU A 21 25.62 13.07 -27.98
N TRP A 22 24.44 13.58 -27.62
CA TRP A 22 23.19 13.30 -28.35
C TRP A 22 23.18 13.89 -29.75
N GLU A 23 23.77 15.08 -29.93
CA GLU A 23 23.95 15.74 -31.23
C GLU A 23 24.96 14.99 -32.09
N GLU A 24 26.14 14.68 -31.55
CA GLU A 24 27.24 13.98 -32.25
C GLU A 24 26.83 12.59 -32.75
N LYS A 25 26.00 11.89 -31.98
CA LYS A 25 25.48 10.56 -32.34
C LYS A 25 24.16 10.60 -33.11
N GLU A 26 23.71 11.78 -33.52
CA GLU A 26 22.48 12.00 -34.29
C GLU A 26 21.24 11.35 -33.64
N ILE A 27 21.21 11.26 -32.31
CA ILE A 27 20.06 10.73 -31.55
C ILE A 27 18.94 11.77 -31.56
N PHE A 28 19.31 13.05 -31.50
CA PHE A 28 18.42 14.19 -31.58
C PHE A 28 18.99 15.23 -32.55
N SER A 29 18.10 15.91 -33.28
CA SER A 29 18.50 17.03 -34.14
C SER A 29 18.82 18.28 -33.30
N LYS A 30 19.51 19.25 -33.90
CA LYS A 30 19.82 20.53 -33.23
C LYS A 30 18.57 21.29 -32.78
N ASP A 31 17.50 21.25 -33.57
CA ASP A 31 16.23 21.91 -33.23
C ASP A 31 15.47 21.19 -32.10
N GLU A 32 15.53 19.86 -32.07
CA GLU A 32 15.01 19.08 -30.94
C GLU A 32 15.79 19.38 -29.66
N ILE A 33 17.13 19.47 -29.74
CA ILE A 33 17.99 19.83 -28.61
C ILE A 33 17.65 21.23 -28.11
N ARG A 34 17.47 22.21 -29.02
CA ARG A 34 17.04 23.58 -28.64
C ARG A 34 15.71 23.54 -27.87
N THR A 35 14.76 22.73 -28.33
CA THR A 35 13.46 22.55 -27.66
C THR A 35 13.60 21.88 -26.28
N ILE A 36 14.48 20.88 -26.15
CA ILE A 36 14.78 20.21 -24.88
C ILE A 36 15.42 21.19 -23.89
N VAL A 37 16.37 22.00 -24.34
CA VAL A 37 17.05 23.02 -23.51
C VAL A 37 16.05 24.07 -23.04
N GLN A 38 15.20 24.58 -23.93
CA GLN A 38 14.16 25.54 -23.56
C GLN A 38 13.21 24.97 -22.51
N LYS A 39 12.69 23.76 -22.72
CA LYS A 39 11.79 23.10 -21.75
C LYS A 39 12.48 22.85 -20.41
N ARG A 40 13.75 22.40 -20.39
CA ARG A 40 14.52 22.27 -19.13
C ARG A 40 14.64 23.60 -18.41
N ASN A 41 14.95 24.67 -19.14
CA ASN A 41 15.10 25.99 -18.56
C ASN A 41 13.79 26.45 -17.91
N ASP A 42 12.66 26.29 -18.60
CA ASP A 42 11.35 26.67 -18.09
C ASP A 42 10.99 25.87 -16.82
N TYR A 43 11.29 24.56 -16.79
CA TYR A 43 11.09 23.73 -15.60
C TYR A 43 12.02 24.13 -14.45
N GLU A 44 13.32 24.34 -14.69
CA GLU A 44 14.28 24.74 -13.66
C GLU A 44 13.88 26.08 -13.03
N HIS A 45 13.50 27.06 -13.85
CA HIS A 45 12.95 28.32 -13.34
C HIS A 45 11.68 28.10 -12.52
N ARG A 46 10.76 27.24 -12.98
CA ARG A 46 9.51 26.96 -12.25
C ARG A 46 9.76 26.33 -10.88
N VAL A 47 10.59 25.28 -10.82
CA VAL A 47 10.84 24.56 -9.55
C VAL A 47 11.74 25.34 -8.58
N LEU A 48 12.59 26.25 -9.09
CA LEU A 48 13.42 27.12 -8.27
C LEU A 48 12.72 28.42 -7.84
N SER A 49 11.62 28.78 -8.47
CA SER A 49 10.87 29.97 -8.12
C SER A 49 10.26 29.86 -6.71
N PRO A 50 10.17 30.97 -5.96
CA PRO A 50 9.38 31.03 -4.73
C PRO A 50 7.93 30.62 -5.00
N GLY A 51 7.32 29.84 -4.11
CA GLY A 51 5.93 29.39 -4.27
C GLY A 51 5.71 28.20 -5.20
N ASN A 52 6.78 27.50 -5.61
CA ASN A 52 6.65 26.25 -6.36
C ASN A 52 5.83 25.19 -5.60
N LYS A 53 5.12 24.33 -6.32
CA LYS A 53 4.25 23.29 -5.77
C LYS A 53 4.87 21.89 -5.96
N PRO A 54 4.49 20.88 -5.15
CA PRO A 54 4.92 19.50 -5.38
C PRO A 54 4.59 18.98 -6.80
N SER A 55 3.48 19.43 -7.38
CA SER A 55 3.07 19.10 -8.75
C SER A 55 4.06 19.59 -9.82
N ASP A 56 4.76 20.71 -9.58
CA ASP A 56 5.76 21.24 -10.51
C ASP A 56 6.98 20.32 -10.58
N TRP A 57 7.42 19.82 -9.42
CA TRP A 57 8.52 18.85 -9.31
C TRP A 57 8.15 17.50 -9.93
N SER A 58 6.94 17.01 -9.64
CA SER A 58 6.39 15.79 -10.24
C SER A 58 6.34 15.89 -11.78
N SER A 59 5.78 16.98 -12.30
CA SER A 59 5.71 17.23 -13.74
C SER A 59 7.10 17.29 -14.39
N TYR A 60 8.07 17.92 -13.72
CA TYR A 60 9.43 18.00 -14.23
C TYR A 60 10.09 16.61 -14.28
N ALA A 61 9.98 15.84 -13.20
CA ALA A 61 10.54 14.50 -13.13
C ALA A 61 9.90 13.54 -14.14
N GLN A 62 8.58 13.59 -14.34
CA GLN A 62 7.87 12.79 -15.34
C GLN A 62 8.29 13.16 -16.77
N TRP A 63 8.49 14.46 -17.03
CA TRP A 63 8.98 14.90 -18.32
C TRP A 63 10.40 14.38 -18.61
N GLU A 64 11.33 14.44 -17.66
CA GLU A 64 12.68 13.86 -17.84
C GLU A 64 12.63 12.33 -18.01
N GLN A 65 11.74 11.63 -17.31
CA GLN A 65 11.53 10.18 -17.52
C GLN A 65 11.03 9.88 -18.94
N SER A 66 10.11 10.69 -19.47
CA SER A 66 9.60 10.54 -20.84
C SER A 66 10.69 10.78 -21.88
N LEU A 67 11.58 11.75 -21.63
CA LEU A 67 12.73 12.05 -22.49
C LEU A 67 13.75 10.89 -22.48
N GLU A 68 14.00 10.29 -21.33
CA GLU A 68 14.89 9.13 -21.21
C GLU A 68 14.31 7.88 -21.92
N SER A 69 13.00 7.68 -21.83
CA SER A 69 12.28 6.64 -22.58
C SER A 69 12.39 6.86 -24.09
N LEU A 70 12.22 8.11 -24.55
CA LEU A 70 12.38 8.48 -25.95
C LEU A 70 13.82 8.23 -26.44
N ARG A 71 14.82 8.70 -25.69
CA ARG A 71 16.25 8.46 -25.98
C ARG A 71 16.54 6.97 -26.08
N SER A 72 16.06 6.16 -25.13
CA SER A 72 16.23 4.72 -25.11
C SER A 72 15.65 4.04 -26.37
N LYS A 73 14.45 4.44 -26.79
CA LYS A 73 13.82 3.92 -28.02
C LYS A 73 14.60 4.31 -29.27
N ARG A 74 15.09 5.55 -29.35
CA ARG A 74 15.91 6.02 -30.49
C ARG A 74 17.24 5.31 -30.58
N CYS A 75 17.94 5.12 -29.45
CA CYS A 75 19.20 4.38 -29.42
C CYS A 75 19.02 2.94 -29.92
N LYS A 76 17.93 2.27 -29.53
CA LYS A 76 17.58 0.93 -30.06
C LYS A 76 17.38 0.95 -31.57
N ARG A 77 16.63 1.92 -32.10
CA ARG A 77 16.37 2.06 -33.54
C ARG A 77 17.64 2.34 -34.36
N LEU A 78 18.49 3.23 -33.85
CA LEU A 78 19.77 3.61 -34.46
C LEU A 78 20.89 2.61 -34.19
N LYS A 79 20.62 1.53 -33.47
CA LYS A 79 21.60 0.49 -33.08
C LYS A 79 22.82 1.05 -32.33
N ILE A 80 22.65 2.15 -31.60
CA ILE A 80 23.69 2.76 -30.77
C ILE A 80 23.77 1.96 -29.47
N ARG A 81 24.90 1.27 -29.25
CA ARG A 81 25.10 0.38 -28.09
C ARG A 81 25.71 1.06 -26.88
N HIS A 82 26.59 2.04 -27.10
CA HIS A 82 27.35 2.68 -26.02
C HIS A 82 27.10 4.19 -25.99
N LEU A 83 26.73 4.68 -24.81
CA LEU A 83 26.57 6.10 -24.52
C LEU A 83 27.32 6.41 -23.23
N GLN A 84 28.26 7.35 -23.25
CA GLN A 84 28.99 7.77 -22.06
C GLN A 84 28.04 8.38 -21.03
N SER A 85 27.02 9.10 -21.51
CA SER A 85 25.96 9.71 -20.70
C SER A 85 24.75 8.81 -20.44
N ALA A 86 24.86 7.48 -20.58
CA ALA A 86 23.73 6.55 -20.44
C ALA A 86 22.97 6.71 -19.12
N HIS A 87 23.68 6.96 -18.02
CA HIS A 87 23.08 7.10 -16.69
C HIS A 87 22.78 8.56 -16.28
N ALA A 88 23.17 9.54 -17.11
CA ALA A 88 23.01 10.96 -16.75
C ALA A 88 21.54 11.38 -16.68
N GLY A 89 20.66 10.79 -17.51
CA GLY A 89 19.21 11.02 -17.45
C GLY A 89 18.61 10.53 -16.13
N GLN A 90 18.92 9.29 -15.74
CA GLN A 90 18.50 8.70 -14.46
C GLN A 90 19.01 9.52 -13.27
N GLY A 91 20.30 9.90 -13.27
CA GLY A 91 20.90 10.71 -12.23
C GLY A 91 20.21 12.07 -12.06
N ARG A 92 19.82 12.71 -13.17
CA ARG A 92 19.06 13.96 -13.13
C ARG A 92 17.68 13.77 -12.51
N THR A 93 16.91 12.77 -12.94
CA THR A 93 15.58 12.51 -12.38
C THR A 93 15.65 12.23 -10.88
N LEU A 94 16.64 11.45 -10.43
CA LEU A 94 16.87 11.20 -9.00
C LEU A 94 17.16 12.49 -8.21
N ALA A 95 17.97 13.40 -8.78
CA ALA A 95 18.30 14.68 -8.16
C ALA A 95 17.11 15.65 -8.15
N ILE A 96 16.25 15.63 -9.18
CA ILE A 96 15.01 16.42 -9.21
C ILE A 96 14.09 15.98 -8.08
N TYR A 97 13.87 14.68 -7.91
CA TYR A 97 13.06 14.18 -6.80
C TYR A 97 13.66 14.52 -5.44
N GLU A 98 14.98 14.32 -5.24
CA GLU A 98 15.66 14.66 -3.99
C GLU A 98 15.50 16.14 -3.62
N ARG A 99 15.72 17.04 -4.58
CA ARG A 99 15.45 18.48 -4.39
C ARG A 99 13.97 18.75 -4.07
N GLY A 100 13.07 18.06 -4.76
CA GLY A 100 11.62 18.21 -4.59
C GLY A 100 11.15 17.80 -3.20
N VAL A 101 11.55 16.63 -2.71
CA VAL A 101 11.16 16.15 -1.37
C VAL A 101 11.83 16.94 -0.25
N ASN A 102 13.06 17.42 -0.44
CA ASN A 102 13.71 18.32 0.53
C ASN A 102 13.02 19.69 0.58
N ARG A 103 12.44 20.15 -0.53
CA ARG A 103 11.67 21.39 -0.59
C ARG A 103 10.26 21.23 -0.03
N HIS A 104 9.64 20.07 -0.24
CA HIS A 104 8.26 19.74 0.14
C HIS A 104 8.20 18.45 0.97
N PRO A 105 8.80 18.40 2.18
CA PRO A 105 8.90 17.17 2.95
C PRO A 105 7.53 16.62 3.40
N GLY A 106 6.51 17.46 3.52
CA GLY A 106 5.14 17.05 3.85
C GLY A 106 4.32 16.50 2.67
N SER A 107 4.88 16.39 1.47
CA SER A 107 4.15 15.88 0.30
C SER A 107 4.27 14.36 0.16
N SER A 108 3.34 13.65 0.78
CA SER A 108 3.22 12.19 0.70
C SER A 108 3.21 11.64 -0.74
N ALA A 109 2.48 12.30 -1.64
CA ALA A 109 2.44 11.91 -3.05
C ALA A 109 3.82 11.98 -3.73
N LEU A 110 4.60 13.02 -3.45
CA LEU A 110 5.92 13.21 -4.05
C LEU A 110 6.93 12.16 -3.56
N TRP A 111 6.89 11.83 -2.26
CA TRP A 111 7.69 10.73 -1.70
C TRP A 111 7.36 9.38 -2.33
N ARG A 112 6.07 9.05 -2.46
CA ARG A 112 5.63 7.80 -3.12
C ARG A 112 6.03 7.74 -4.58
N GLU A 113 5.93 8.84 -5.32
CA GLU A 113 6.38 8.91 -6.70
C GLU A 113 7.90 8.68 -6.80
N TYR A 114 8.67 9.28 -5.90
CA TYR A 114 10.11 9.08 -5.85
C TYR A 114 10.50 7.62 -5.51
N LEU A 115 9.83 7.01 -4.54
CA LEU A 115 10.01 5.60 -4.18
C LEU A 115 9.62 4.66 -5.32
N SER A 116 8.54 4.95 -6.04
CA SER A 116 8.15 4.21 -7.24
C SER A 116 9.21 4.29 -8.34
N TYR A 117 9.76 5.49 -8.58
CA TYR A 117 10.81 5.68 -9.57
C TYR A 117 12.12 4.95 -9.19
N THR A 118 12.58 5.08 -7.95
CA THR A 118 13.78 4.37 -7.48
C THR A 118 13.63 2.85 -7.56
N SER A 119 12.43 2.32 -7.32
CA SER A 119 12.13 0.91 -7.51
C SER A 119 12.13 0.50 -8.99
N SER A 120 11.59 1.32 -9.90
CA SER A 120 11.52 0.99 -11.33
C SER A 120 12.89 0.95 -12.00
N VAL A 121 13.82 1.79 -11.56
CA VAL A 121 15.22 1.79 -12.01
C VAL A 121 16.13 0.86 -11.21
N LYS A 122 15.57 0.02 -10.33
CA LYS A 122 16.28 -0.95 -9.47
C LYS A 122 17.39 -0.31 -8.63
N ALA A 123 17.18 0.92 -8.15
CA ALA A 123 18.14 1.62 -7.30
C ALA A 123 17.90 1.29 -5.82
N SER A 124 18.09 0.02 -5.43
CA SER A 124 17.76 -0.50 -4.09
C SER A 124 18.38 0.28 -2.93
N LYS A 125 19.68 0.59 -2.96
CA LYS A 125 20.33 1.41 -1.92
C LYS A 125 19.69 2.80 -1.79
N ARG A 126 19.37 3.43 -2.93
CA ARG A 126 18.72 4.74 -2.96
C ARG A 126 17.29 4.65 -2.46
N TRP A 127 16.54 3.63 -2.86
CA TRP A 127 15.19 3.37 -2.38
C TRP A 127 15.16 3.25 -0.85
N ARG A 128 16.10 2.51 -0.26
CA ARG A 128 16.20 2.33 1.19
C ARG A 128 16.41 3.65 1.92
N LYS A 129 17.42 4.42 1.52
CA LYS A 129 17.68 5.76 2.07
C LYS A 129 16.49 6.70 1.91
N THR A 130 15.87 6.71 0.74
CA THR A 130 14.67 7.51 0.49
C THR A 130 13.51 7.08 1.38
N MET A 131 13.30 5.78 1.60
CA MET A 131 12.23 5.25 2.43
C MET A 131 12.42 5.65 3.90
N THR A 132 13.62 5.49 4.45
CA THR A 132 13.92 5.92 5.82
C THR A 132 13.66 7.42 5.99
N ASN A 133 14.12 8.25 5.05
CA ASN A 133 13.87 9.69 5.09
C ASN A 133 12.38 10.03 4.99
N ALA A 134 11.62 9.35 4.13
CA ALA A 134 10.18 9.55 4.01
C ALA A 134 9.44 9.23 5.33
N LEU A 135 9.79 8.10 5.97
CA LEU A 135 9.22 7.69 7.25
C LEU A 135 9.56 8.68 8.36
N ARG A 136 10.78 9.23 8.38
CA ARG A 136 11.18 10.26 9.35
C ARG A 136 10.40 11.56 9.17
N MET A 137 10.20 11.99 7.92
CA MET A 137 9.49 13.24 7.63
C MET A 137 7.98 13.11 7.86
N MET A 138 7.40 11.93 7.64
CA MET A 138 5.97 11.68 7.78
C MET A 138 5.68 10.38 8.55
N PRO A 139 6.01 10.32 9.85
CA PRO A 139 5.88 9.10 10.64
C PRO A 139 4.43 8.68 10.86
N THR A 140 3.46 9.59 10.68
CA THR A 140 2.04 9.30 10.83
C THR A 140 1.36 8.89 9.52
N ASP A 141 2.09 8.79 8.41
CA ASP A 141 1.55 8.38 7.12
C ASP A 141 1.45 6.84 7.03
N PRO A 142 0.23 6.26 7.04
CA PRO A 142 0.06 4.81 7.02
C PRO A 142 0.53 4.17 5.71
N GLU A 143 0.49 4.89 4.57
CA GLU A 143 0.83 4.31 3.28
C GLU A 143 2.34 4.09 3.13
N LEU A 144 3.17 4.96 3.72
CA LEU A 144 4.62 4.77 3.73
C LEU A 144 5.05 3.56 4.56
N TRP A 145 4.46 3.38 5.76
CA TRP A 145 4.70 2.20 6.58
C TRP A 145 4.24 0.92 5.88
N ALA A 146 3.06 0.94 5.25
CA ALA A 146 2.57 -0.17 4.47
C ALA A 146 3.51 -0.48 3.29
N MET A 147 4.01 0.53 2.57
CA MET A 147 4.95 0.34 1.48
C MET A 147 6.27 -0.32 1.95
N ALA A 148 6.82 0.11 3.08
CA ALA A 148 8.01 -0.50 3.67
C ALA A 148 7.76 -1.96 4.09
N GLY A 149 6.70 -2.21 4.86
CA GLY A 149 6.35 -3.55 5.34
C GLY A 149 6.03 -4.52 4.21
N ARG A 150 5.24 -4.10 3.20
CA ARG A 150 4.90 -4.93 2.03
C ARG A 150 6.12 -5.27 1.20
N ARG A 151 7.09 -4.36 1.05
CA ARG A 151 8.35 -4.66 0.33
C ARG A 151 9.16 -5.72 1.06
N SER A 152 9.34 -5.59 2.38
CA SER A 152 10.04 -6.61 3.18
C SER A 152 9.34 -7.98 3.11
N ALA A 153 8.01 -8.02 3.23
CA ALA A 153 7.24 -9.25 3.11
C ALA A 153 7.34 -9.87 1.70
N LYS A 154 7.39 -9.04 0.66
CA LYS A 154 7.60 -9.49 -0.72
C LYS A 154 9.00 -10.08 -0.92
N ASN A 155 10.01 -9.50 -0.30
CA ASN A 155 11.40 -9.97 -0.33
C ASN A 155 11.63 -11.22 0.55
N GLY A 156 10.57 -11.76 1.15
CA GLY A 156 10.62 -12.98 1.97
C GLY A 156 10.94 -12.75 3.45
N ASP A 157 11.23 -11.51 3.86
CA ASP A 157 11.51 -11.18 5.26
C ASP A 157 10.27 -10.68 5.99
N MET A 158 9.47 -11.64 6.49
CA MET A 158 8.28 -11.35 7.27
C MET A 158 8.62 -10.76 8.65
N ALA A 159 9.80 -11.05 9.22
CA ALA A 159 10.20 -10.53 10.51
C ALA A 159 10.47 -9.02 10.43
N ALA A 160 11.21 -8.58 9.39
CA ALA A 160 11.40 -7.17 9.09
C ALA A 160 10.07 -6.48 8.77
N ALA A 161 9.21 -7.12 7.96
CA ALA A 161 7.88 -6.59 7.64
C ALA A 161 7.06 -6.32 8.91
N ARG A 162 6.98 -7.29 9.83
CA ARG A 162 6.33 -7.14 11.15
C ARG A 162 6.92 -5.97 11.93
N GLY A 163 8.25 -5.79 11.88
CA GLY A 163 8.91 -4.65 12.50
C GLY A 163 8.42 -3.30 11.98
N PHE A 164 8.34 -3.12 10.66
CA PHE A 164 7.79 -1.90 10.04
C PHE A 164 6.33 -1.67 10.41
N PHE A 165 5.49 -2.71 10.31
CA PHE A 165 4.08 -2.58 10.65
C PHE A 165 3.87 -2.26 12.13
N MET A 166 4.54 -2.96 13.05
CA MET A 166 4.42 -2.69 14.48
C MET A 166 4.91 -1.27 14.83
N ARG A 167 6.02 -0.82 14.25
CA ARG A 167 6.51 0.55 14.47
C ARG A 167 5.54 1.58 13.89
N GLY A 168 5.04 1.36 12.69
CA GLY A 168 4.04 2.22 12.07
C GLY A 168 2.73 2.28 12.85
N CYS A 169 2.22 1.16 13.36
CA CYS A 169 1.00 1.12 14.17
C CYS A 169 1.13 1.93 15.47
N ARG A 170 2.34 2.07 16.03
CA ARG A 170 2.60 2.96 17.18
C ARG A 170 2.45 4.43 16.83
N PHE A 171 2.72 4.83 15.59
CA PHE A 171 2.52 6.20 15.12
C PHE A 171 1.11 6.46 14.57
N CYS A 172 0.58 5.51 13.80
CA CYS A 172 -0.70 5.61 13.10
C CYS A 172 -1.85 5.08 13.99
N THR A 173 -2.22 5.85 15.01
CA THR A 173 -3.29 5.50 15.97
C THR A 173 -4.62 6.21 15.71
N THR A 174 -4.70 7.00 14.63
CA THR A 174 -5.89 7.82 14.29
C THR A 174 -6.74 7.21 13.19
N ASN A 175 -6.22 6.23 12.46
CA ASN A 175 -6.91 5.61 11.33
C ASN A 175 -6.53 4.12 11.22
N GLU A 176 -7.49 3.31 10.79
CA GLU A 176 -7.42 1.86 10.66
C GLU A 176 -6.58 1.35 9.48
N LYS A 177 -6.29 2.17 8.47
CA LYS A 177 -5.66 1.77 7.20
C LYS A 177 -4.40 0.92 7.38
N LEU A 178 -3.47 1.36 8.23
CA LEU A 178 -2.23 0.61 8.45
C LEU A 178 -2.47 -0.71 9.17
N TRP A 179 -3.42 -0.74 10.11
CA TRP A 179 -3.77 -1.94 10.87
C TRP A 179 -4.43 -3.00 9.99
N VAL A 180 -5.32 -2.57 9.10
CA VAL A 180 -5.95 -3.41 8.08
C VAL A 180 -4.89 -3.94 7.10
N GLU A 181 -3.97 -3.09 6.63
CA GLU A 181 -2.88 -3.53 5.74
C GLU A 181 -1.89 -4.47 6.45
N TYR A 182 -1.65 -4.30 7.75
CA TYR A 182 -0.85 -5.23 8.53
C TYR A 182 -1.53 -6.61 8.60
N ALA A 183 -2.81 -6.64 8.98
CA ALA A 183 -3.60 -7.86 9.01
C ALA A 183 -3.66 -8.54 7.63
N ARG A 184 -3.80 -7.76 6.55
CA ARG A 184 -3.77 -8.27 5.16
C ARG A 184 -2.45 -8.97 4.87
N THR A 185 -1.33 -8.34 5.22
CA THR A 185 0.00 -8.89 4.95
C THR A 185 0.23 -10.19 5.71
N GLU A 186 -0.27 -10.30 6.94
CA GLU A 186 -0.22 -11.56 7.71
C GLU A 186 -1.10 -12.66 7.10
N MET A 187 -2.30 -12.32 6.59
CA MET A 187 -3.16 -13.28 5.89
C MET A 187 -2.52 -13.75 4.56
N GLU A 188 -1.93 -12.85 3.79
CA GLU A 188 -1.16 -13.19 2.57
C GLU A 188 0.03 -14.11 2.90
N TRP A 189 0.68 -13.88 4.04
CA TRP A 189 1.79 -14.73 4.48
C TRP A 189 1.31 -16.11 4.95
N LEU A 190 0.19 -16.21 5.68
CA LEU A 190 -0.44 -17.50 6.04
C LEU A 190 -0.76 -18.33 4.79
N GLU A 191 -1.36 -17.71 3.78
CA GLU A 191 -1.68 -18.38 2.52
C GLU A 191 -0.42 -18.95 1.83
N LYS A 192 0.70 -18.20 1.85
CA LYS A 192 1.98 -18.67 1.32
C LYS A 192 2.52 -19.86 2.12
N VAL A 193 2.45 -19.80 3.45
CA VAL A 193 2.90 -20.87 4.34
C VAL A 193 2.09 -22.15 4.12
N ASP A 194 0.77 -22.03 4.00
CA ASP A 194 -0.11 -23.17 3.73
C ASP A 194 0.20 -23.81 2.36
N LYS A 195 0.41 -23.00 1.32
CA LYS A 195 0.85 -23.48 0.00
C LYS A 195 2.19 -24.22 0.08
N ARG A 196 3.16 -23.70 0.83
CA ARG A 196 4.46 -24.37 1.04
C ARG A 196 4.28 -25.68 1.80
N LYS A 197 3.45 -25.71 2.86
CA LYS A 197 3.17 -26.90 3.65
C LYS A 197 2.56 -28.02 2.80
N ALA A 198 1.69 -27.68 1.86
CA ALA A 198 1.08 -28.65 0.95
C ALA A 198 2.09 -29.33 0.01
N VAL A 199 3.22 -28.67 -0.29
CA VAL A 199 4.27 -29.15 -1.21
C VAL A 199 5.53 -29.64 -0.47
N ALA A 200 5.65 -29.33 0.82
CA ALA A 200 6.84 -29.60 1.61
C ALA A 200 7.10 -31.09 1.82
N LYS A 201 8.38 -31.49 1.72
CA LYS A 201 8.82 -32.83 2.08
C LYS A 201 8.94 -32.98 3.60
N PRO A 202 8.86 -34.20 4.16
CA PRO A 202 9.09 -34.43 5.58
C PRO A 202 10.45 -33.85 6.03
N GLY A 203 10.44 -32.99 7.04
CA GLY A 203 11.63 -32.34 7.59
C GLY A 203 12.03 -31.00 6.96
N GLN A 204 11.29 -30.49 5.97
CA GLN A 204 11.52 -29.16 5.40
C GLN A 204 10.89 -28.06 6.28
N ASP A 205 11.69 -27.06 6.66
CA ASP A 205 11.20 -25.89 7.38
C ASP A 205 10.36 -24.99 6.45
N VAL A 206 9.05 -25.01 6.65
CA VAL A 206 8.06 -24.25 5.88
C VAL A 206 8.10 -22.76 6.23
N LEU A 207 8.59 -22.41 7.42
CA LEU A 207 8.65 -21.05 7.94
C LEU A 207 9.94 -20.31 7.55
N ARG A 208 10.87 -21.00 6.88
CA ARG A 208 12.12 -20.39 6.44
C ARG A 208 11.84 -19.19 5.50
N PRO A 209 12.49 -18.04 5.72
CA PRO A 209 12.45 -16.91 4.79
C PRO A 209 12.98 -17.30 3.41
N ASP A 210 12.20 -17.01 2.36
CA ASP A 210 12.67 -17.09 0.97
C ASP A 210 13.44 -15.80 0.67
N ARG A 211 14.66 -15.64 1.23
CA ARG A 211 15.48 -14.45 0.95
C ARG A 211 15.95 -14.52 -0.50
N GLU A 212 15.32 -13.73 -1.37
CA GLU A 212 15.63 -13.74 -2.81
C GLU A 212 16.77 -12.77 -3.20
N ASP A 213 17.14 -11.78 -2.38
CA ASP A 213 18.26 -10.87 -2.68
C ASP A 213 18.71 -10.04 -1.45
N ASP A 214 19.96 -10.14 -1.01
CA ASP A 214 20.50 -9.37 0.14
C ASP A 214 20.62 -7.86 -0.16
N GLY A 215 20.64 -7.45 -1.43
CA GLY A 215 20.89 -6.05 -1.84
C GLY A 215 19.75 -5.07 -1.58
N ASP A 216 18.52 -5.56 -1.36
CA ASP A 216 17.28 -4.78 -1.27
C ASP A 216 16.65 -4.78 0.14
N GLU A 217 17.39 -5.27 1.14
CA GLU A 217 16.91 -5.39 2.53
C GLU A 217 16.96 -4.05 3.27
N LEU A 218 15.80 -3.50 3.62
CA LEU A 218 15.69 -2.40 4.57
C LEU A 218 15.70 -2.99 5.98
N ARG A 219 16.85 -2.93 6.66
CA ARG A 219 16.98 -3.39 8.04
C ARG A 219 16.54 -2.31 9.00
N LEU A 220 15.73 -2.69 9.98
CA LEU A 220 15.57 -1.93 11.21
C LEU A 220 16.86 -2.16 11.99
N LEU A 221 17.87 -1.31 11.82
CA LEU A 221 19.03 -1.35 12.69
C LEU A 221 18.55 -0.93 14.09
N ASP A 222 18.64 -1.83 15.06
CA ASP A 222 18.80 -1.38 16.45
C ASP A 222 20.22 -0.78 16.51
N SER A 223 20.37 0.31 17.25
CA SER A 223 21.44 1.32 17.15
C SER A 223 22.88 0.87 17.50
N ASP A 224 23.30 -0.35 17.16
CA ASP A 224 24.57 -0.94 17.62
C ASP A 224 25.49 -1.51 16.50
N ASP A 225 25.08 -1.50 15.23
CA ASP A 225 25.99 -1.84 14.13
C ASP A 225 26.52 -0.55 13.48
N GLY A 226 27.75 -0.19 13.87
CA GLY A 226 28.43 1.08 13.57
C GLY A 226 28.77 1.35 12.11
N GLU A 227 27.77 1.65 11.29
CA GLU A 227 27.93 2.59 10.18
C GLU A 227 27.31 3.92 10.61
N GLU A 228 28.13 4.98 10.72
CA GLU A 228 27.70 6.36 10.94
C GLU A 228 26.90 6.87 9.71
N ASP A 229 25.69 6.36 9.50
CA ASP A 229 24.68 7.05 8.73
C ASP A 229 23.64 7.56 9.74
N ASP A 230 23.41 8.87 9.75
CA ASP A 230 22.36 9.63 10.44
C ASP A 230 20.91 9.17 10.05
N ASP A 231 20.74 7.92 9.60
CA ASP A 231 19.56 7.32 8.96
C ASP A 231 18.72 6.47 9.95
N ASP A 232 18.62 6.88 11.22
CA ASP A 232 17.71 6.26 12.20
C ASP A 232 16.23 6.52 11.87
N LEU A 233 15.42 5.47 12.01
CA LEU A 233 13.96 5.55 11.87
C LEU A 233 13.34 6.34 13.03
N PRO A 234 12.20 7.03 12.80
CA PRO A 234 11.56 7.83 13.83
C PRO A 234 11.18 6.97 15.04
N GLU A 235 11.55 7.38 16.25
CA GLU A 235 11.21 6.68 17.49
C GLU A 235 9.84 7.09 18.02
N PRO A 236 8.97 6.12 18.39
CA PRO A 236 7.68 6.44 18.98
C PRO A 236 7.88 7.02 20.39
N SER A 237 7.08 8.02 20.75
CA SER A 237 7.02 8.53 22.13
C SER A 237 6.60 7.46 23.14
N ASN A 238 6.85 7.68 24.44
CA ASN A 238 6.48 6.74 25.50
C ASN A 238 5.00 6.32 25.50
N ALA A 239 4.09 7.22 25.10
CA ALA A 239 2.67 6.90 24.96
C ALA A 239 2.41 6.01 23.72
N GLN A 240 3.05 6.33 22.60
CA GLN A 240 2.97 5.55 21.35
C GLN A 240 3.60 4.16 21.51
N ALA A 241 4.66 4.02 22.31
CA ALA A 241 5.29 2.73 22.60
C ALA A 241 4.36 1.74 23.31
N LYS A 242 3.33 2.23 24.02
CA LYS A 242 2.33 1.39 24.72
C LYS A 242 1.24 0.83 23.79
N VAL A 243 1.11 1.35 22.57
CA VAL A 243 0.12 0.89 21.58
C VAL A 243 0.33 -0.59 21.24
N ILE A 244 1.59 -1.00 21.12
CA ILE A 244 2.01 -2.40 21.04
C ILE A 244 3.12 -2.59 22.06
N ASP A 245 2.76 -3.08 23.24
CA ASP A 245 3.71 -3.30 24.33
C ASP A 245 4.79 -4.35 23.96
N LYS A 246 5.87 -4.39 24.76
CA LYS A 246 7.02 -5.25 24.48
C LYS A 246 6.67 -6.74 24.54
N GLN A 247 5.73 -7.13 25.41
CA GLN A 247 5.31 -8.52 25.58
C GLN A 247 4.44 -8.99 24.41
N THR A 248 3.52 -8.15 23.95
CA THR A 248 2.67 -8.34 22.78
C THR A 248 3.52 -8.37 21.51
N ALA A 249 4.48 -7.46 21.37
CA ALA A 249 5.44 -7.49 20.28
C ALA A 249 6.28 -8.78 20.28
N GLN A 250 6.71 -9.26 21.45
CA GLN A 250 7.39 -10.55 21.58
C GLN A 250 6.48 -11.72 21.22
N HIS A 251 5.24 -11.73 21.69
CA HIS A 251 4.24 -12.77 21.35
C HIS A 251 3.92 -12.79 19.85
N LEU A 252 3.80 -11.62 19.20
CA LEU A 252 3.62 -11.49 17.75
C LEU A 252 4.85 -11.96 16.97
N LYS A 253 6.06 -11.88 17.56
CA LYS A 253 7.31 -12.37 16.97
C LYS A 253 7.56 -13.86 17.22
N SER A 254 7.12 -14.41 18.36
CA SER A 254 7.50 -15.76 18.82
C SER A 254 6.47 -16.84 18.54
N ASN A 255 5.22 -16.51 18.24
CA ASN A 255 4.18 -17.51 18.06
C ASN A 255 4.28 -18.15 16.66
N PRO A 256 4.33 -19.50 16.53
CA PRO A 256 4.39 -20.23 15.26
C PRO A 256 3.07 -20.16 14.46
N ALA A 257 2.62 -18.95 14.15
CA ALA A 257 2.18 -18.45 12.86
C ALA A 257 1.42 -19.39 11.88
N MET A 258 0.72 -20.42 12.32
CA MET A 258 -0.13 -21.26 11.45
C MET A 258 -1.60 -21.26 11.87
N ASP A 259 -1.91 -20.86 13.11
CA ASP A 259 -3.29 -20.90 13.65
C ASP A 259 -4.06 -19.58 13.47
N GLY A 260 -3.51 -18.61 12.73
CA GLY A 260 -4.17 -17.30 12.56
C GLY A 260 -4.14 -16.39 13.80
N ALA A 261 -3.36 -16.73 14.83
CA ALA A 261 -3.30 -15.99 16.09
C ALA A 261 -2.81 -14.54 15.93
N ILE A 262 -1.92 -14.29 14.96
CA ILE A 262 -1.35 -12.96 14.73
C ILE A 262 -2.41 -12.00 14.16
N PRO A 263 -3.14 -12.32 13.06
CA PRO A 263 -4.28 -11.51 12.61
C PRO A 263 -5.32 -11.23 13.71
N MET A 264 -5.67 -12.22 14.53
CA MET A 264 -6.60 -12.04 15.66
C MET A 264 -6.04 -11.07 16.71
N ALA A 265 -4.75 -11.21 17.06
CA ALA A 265 -4.10 -10.30 17.99
C ALA A 265 -4.03 -8.86 17.44
N ILE A 266 -3.76 -8.67 16.14
CA ILE A 266 -3.79 -7.35 15.49
C ILE A 266 -5.18 -6.72 15.64
N PHE A 267 -6.25 -7.49 15.41
CA PHE A 267 -7.62 -7.04 15.63
C PHE A 267 -7.90 -6.71 17.11
N ASP A 268 -7.45 -7.54 18.04
CA ASP A 268 -7.65 -7.31 19.47
C ASP A 268 -6.89 -6.10 20.03
N ILE A 269 -5.74 -5.77 19.46
CA ILE A 269 -4.99 -4.57 19.81
C ILE A 269 -5.62 -3.34 19.16
N SER A 270 -6.11 -3.45 17.92
CA SER A 270 -6.77 -2.34 17.21
C SER A 270 -8.04 -1.89 17.93
N ARG A 271 -8.75 -2.82 18.60
CA ARG A 271 -9.90 -2.55 19.49
C ARG A 271 -9.63 -1.51 20.59
N LYS A 272 -8.38 -1.43 21.05
CA LYS A 272 -7.99 -0.49 22.13
C LYS A 272 -7.66 0.91 21.59
N GLN A 273 -7.71 1.11 20.28
CA GLN A 273 -7.32 2.38 19.65
C GLN A 273 -8.52 3.32 19.49
N ALA A 274 -8.24 4.62 19.42
CA ALA A 274 -9.27 5.66 19.34
C ALA A 274 -10.12 5.61 18.06
N PHE A 275 -9.58 5.06 16.96
CA PHE A 275 -10.31 4.93 15.69
C PHE A 275 -11.31 3.76 15.67
N PHE A 276 -11.25 2.85 16.65
CA PHE A 276 -11.97 1.60 16.56
C PHE A 276 -13.48 1.80 16.70
N SER A 277 -14.21 1.25 15.74
CA SER A 277 -15.67 1.26 15.70
C SER A 277 -16.19 -0.04 15.08
N ALA A 278 -17.50 -0.28 15.17
CA ALA A 278 -18.13 -1.41 14.50
C ALA A 278 -17.92 -1.37 12.96
N ASN A 279 -17.85 -0.18 12.36
CA ASN A 279 -17.49 -0.01 10.95
C ASN A 279 -16.05 -0.44 10.65
N THR A 280 -15.11 -0.14 11.55
CA THR A 280 -13.73 -0.63 11.45
C THR A 280 -13.67 -2.16 11.53
N ALA A 281 -14.41 -2.76 12.45
CA ALA A 281 -14.49 -4.21 12.58
C ALA A 281 -15.10 -4.89 11.35
N GLU A 282 -16.08 -4.26 10.70
CA GLU A 282 -16.60 -4.71 9.40
C GLU A 282 -15.51 -4.71 8.32
N VAL A 283 -14.66 -3.68 8.25
CA VAL A 283 -13.52 -3.65 7.30
C VAL A 283 -12.54 -4.80 7.57
N PHE A 284 -12.22 -5.09 8.84
CA PHE A 284 -11.38 -6.24 9.19
C PHE A 284 -12.04 -7.56 8.79
N PHE A 285 -13.35 -7.70 9.00
CA PHE A 285 -14.08 -8.90 8.66
C PHE A 285 -14.12 -9.14 7.14
N ASP A 286 -14.46 -8.12 6.35
CA ASP A 286 -14.46 -8.18 4.88
C ASP A 286 -13.08 -8.52 4.34
N LEU A 287 -12.01 -7.99 4.96
CA LEU A 287 -10.64 -8.40 4.67
C LEU A 287 -10.43 -9.90 4.91
N PHE A 288 -10.74 -10.41 6.11
CA PHE A 288 -10.46 -11.80 6.45
C PHE A 288 -11.24 -12.79 5.58
N VAL A 289 -12.51 -12.49 5.28
CA VAL A 289 -13.35 -13.34 4.42
C VAL A 289 -12.82 -13.44 2.99
N SER A 290 -12.07 -12.45 2.51
CA SER A 290 -11.46 -12.52 1.17
C SER A 290 -10.43 -13.65 1.01
N PHE A 291 -9.90 -14.20 2.10
CA PHE A 291 -8.90 -15.29 2.10
C PHE A 291 -9.52 -16.68 2.24
N THR A 292 -10.34 -17.09 1.27
CA THR A 292 -11.12 -18.33 1.29
C THR A 292 -10.28 -19.63 1.35
N HIS A 293 -9.01 -19.57 0.94
CA HIS A 293 -8.11 -20.73 0.90
C HIS A 293 -7.28 -20.93 2.18
N VAL A 294 -7.36 -20.00 3.14
CA VAL A 294 -6.58 -20.08 4.38
C VAL A 294 -7.36 -20.89 5.43
N PRO A 295 -6.86 -22.05 5.94
CA PRO A 295 -7.58 -22.89 6.88
C PRO A 295 -7.92 -22.21 8.21
N ALA A 296 -7.11 -21.25 8.65
CA ALA A 296 -7.37 -20.47 9.86
C ALA A 296 -8.47 -19.41 9.67
N GLN A 297 -8.85 -19.08 8.43
CA GLN A 297 -9.78 -17.98 8.14
C GLN A 297 -11.13 -18.10 8.84
N PRO A 298 -11.84 -19.25 8.86
CA PRO A 298 -13.13 -19.35 9.53
C PRO A 298 -13.05 -19.02 11.03
N ARG A 299 -11.96 -19.45 11.69
CA ARG A 299 -11.70 -19.14 13.10
C ARG A 299 -11.48 -17.63 13.32
N ILE A 300 -10.67 -17.00 12.47
CA ILE A 300 -10.39 -15.55 12.55
C ILE A 300 -11.67 -14.74 12.33
N SER A 301 -12.45 -15.08 11.30
CA SER A 301 -13.71 -14.40 11.01
C SER A 301 -14.75 -14.60 12.11
N GLN A 302 -14.84 -15.81 12.68
CA GLN A 302 -15.75 -16.05 13.81
C GLN A 302 -15.36 -15.23 15.05
N HIS A 303 -14.05 -15.09 15.34
CA HIS A 303 -13.58 -14.25 16.44
C HIS A 303 -14.04 -12.79 16.31
N VAL A 304 -13.96 -12.22 15.10
CA VAL A 304 -14.44 -10.86 14.83
C VAL A 304 -15.96 -10.74 15.03
N LEU A 305 -16.73 -11.72 14.58
CA LEU A 305 -18.18 -11.75 14.77
C LEU A 305 -18.58 -11.88 16.24
N ASP A 306 -17.88 -12.72 17.01
CA ASP A 306 -18.14 -12.90 18.44
C ASP A 306 -17.87 -11.61 19.22
N VAL A 307 -16.85 -10.84 18.83
CA VAL A 307 -16.57 -9.53 19.42
C VAL A 307 -17.66 -8.52 19.05
N LEU A 308 -18.07 -8.47 17.78
CA LEU A 308 -19.12 -7.57 17.32
C LEU A 308 -20.46 -7.85 18.01
N ASP A 309 -20.83 -9.11 18.22
CA ASP A 309 -22.05 -9.47 18.96
C ASP A 309 -21.99 -9.02 20.43
N ARG A 310 -20.82 -9.07 21.05
CA ARG A 310 -20.64 -8.69 22.47
C ARG A 310 -20.62 -7.18 22.67
N GLU A 311 -19.94 -6.45 21.79
CA GLU A 311 -19.69 -5.01 21.96
C GLU A 311 -20.69 -4.15 21.18
N TYR A 312 -21.20 -4.63 20.05
CA TYR A 312 -22.04 -3.88 19.10
C TYR A 312 -23.23 -4.70 18.55
N PRO A 313 -24.07 -5.34 19.39
CA PRO A 313 -25.05 -6.33 18.95
C PRO A 313 -26.06 -5.84 17.90
N ASN A 314 -26.55 -4.61 18.03
CA ASN A 314 -27.60 -4.04 17.14
C ASN A 314 -27.06 -2.97 16.18
N HIS A 315 -25.73 -2.84 16.08
CA HIS A 315 -25.13 -1.84 15.19
C HIS A 315 -25.32 -2.24 13.71
N PRO A 316 -25.58 -1.30 12.78
CA PRO A 316 -25.81 -1.59 11.37
C PRO A 316 -24.73 -2.45 10.72
N ALA A 317 -23.46 -2.19 11.04
CA ALA A 317 -22.32 -3.00 10.60
C ALA A 317 -22.42 -4.47 11.05
N THR A 318 -22.69 -4.73 12.34
CA THR A 318 -22.87 -6.08 12.88
C THR A 318 -24.04 -6.80 12.22
N CYS A 319 -25.18 -6.11 12.10
CA CYS A 319 -26.35 -6.64 11.43
C CYS A 319 -26.06 -6.96 9.96
N ASN A 320 -25.38 -6.06 9.24
CA ASN A 320 -24.98 -6.26 7.84
C ASN A 320 -24.10 -7.52 7.69
N LEU A 321 -23.11 -7.71 8.57
CA LEU A 321 -22.28 -8.91 8.55
C LEU A 321 -23.08 -10.19 8.82
N ARG A 322 -23.99 -10.16 9.81
CA ARG A 322 -24.84 -11.31 10.14
C ARG A 322 -25.80 -11.68 9.02
N ILE A 323 -26.31 -10.67 8.30
CA ILE A 323 -27.11 -10.84 7.09
C ILE A 323 -26.27 -11.51 6.00
N ARG A 324 -25.07 -11.00 5.71
CA ARG A 324 -24.19 -11.47 4.62
C ARG A 324 -23.49 -12.80 4.90
N GLN A 325 -23.34 -13.19 6.17
CA GLN A 325 -22.59 -14.39 6.58
C GLN A 325 -22.83 -15.67 5.73
N PRO A 326 -24.08 -16.05 5.38
CA PRO A 326 -24.33 -17.30 4.65
C PRO A 326 -23.78 -17.36 3.23
N ILE A 327 -23.59 -16.21 2.58
CA ILE A 327 -23.14 -16.12 1.18
C ILE A 327 -21.66 -15.70 1.08
N MET A 328 -21.05 -15.37 2.20
CA MET A 328 -19.66 -14.92 2.25
C MET A 328 -18.69 -16.07 2.00
N GLY A 329 -17.81 -15.90 1.00
CA GLY A 329 -16.90 -16.95 0.54
C GLY A 329 -17.53 -17.98 -0.41
N VAL A 330 -18.84 -17.87 -0.71
CA VAL A 330 -19.53 -18.73 -1.67
C VAL A 330 -19.45 -18.13 -3.06
N ASN A 331 -19.04 -18.92 -4.05
CA ASN A 331 -19.01 -18.47 -5.45
C ASN A 331 -20.46 -18.28 -5.96
N PRO A 332 -20.81 -17.10 -6.52
CA PRO A 332 -22.15 -16.81 -7.05
C PRO A 332 -22.68 -17.81 -8.09
N GLN A 333 -21.79 -18.54 -8.77
CA GLN A 333 -22.15 -19.53 -9.79
C GLN A 333 -22.55 -20.90 -9.22
N THR A 334 -22.39 -21.11 -7.92
CA THR A 334 -22.71 -22.40 -7.28
C THR A 334 -24.18 -22.49 -6.90
N ALA A 335 -24.74 -23.70 -6.92
CA ALA A 335 -26.13 -23.96 -6.50
C ALA A 335 -26.39 -23.63 -5.02
N GLU A 336 -25.32 -23.51 -4.22
CA GLU A 336 -25.39 -23.11 -2.81
C GLU A 336 -25.73 -21.61 -2.65
N PHE A 337 -25.33 -20.77 -3.61
CA PHE A 337 -25.52 -19.33 -3.53
C PHE A 337 -27.01 -18.91 -3.51
N PRO A 338 -27.90 -19.37 -4.42
CA PRO A 338 -29.33 -19.07 -4.34
C PRO A 338 -30.00 -19.56 -3.06
N LYS A 339 -29.56 -20.72 -2.54
CA LYS A 339 -30.08 -21.28 -1.28
C LYS A 339 -29.73 -20.38 -0.12
N ASN A 340 -28.47 -19.95 -0.03
CA ASN A 340 -27.98 -19.08 1.03
C ASN A 340 -28.52 -17.65 0.89
N LEU A 341 -28.79 -17.19 -0.34
CA LEU A 341 -29.40 -15.88 -0.59
C LEU A 341 -30.83 -15.79 -0.02
N ARG A 342 -31.61 -16.88 -0.04
CA ARG A 342 -32.93 -16.90 0.63
C ARG A 342 -32.81 -16.69 2.13
N GLU A 343 -31.81 -17.29 2.76
CA GLU A 343 -31.51 -17.08 4.18
C GLU A 343 -31.08 -15.63 4.45
N VAL A 344 -30.24 -15.05 3.58
CA VAL A 344 -29.85 -13.63 3.64
C VAL A 344 -31.07 -12.71 3.62
N LEU A 345 -32.01 -12.92 2.69
CA LEU A 345 -33.23 -12.10 2.60
C LEU A 345 -34.14 -12.26 3.83
N SER A 346 -34.22 -13.46 4.40
CA SER A 346 -34.95 -13.69 5.66
C SER A 346 -34.31 -12.95 6.82
N ARG A 347 -32.97 -12.99 6.94
CA ARG A 347 -32.21 -12.26 7.94
C ARG A 347 -32.36 -10.74 7.76
N LEU A 348 -32.29 -10.24 6.53
CA LEU A 348 -32.45 -8.82 6.23
C LEU A 348 -33.76 -8.27 6.79
N GLY A 349 -34.87 -8.98 6.57
CA GLY A 349 -36.17 -8.58 7.12
C GLY A 349 -36.16 -8.45 8.65
N ARG A 350 -35.60 -9.43 9.36
CA ARG A 350 -35.52 -9.42 10.83
C ARG A 350 -34.61 -8.31 11.36
N TYR A 351 -33.42 -8.15 10.77
CA TYR A 351 -32.45 -7.17 11.26
C TYR A 351 -32.84 -5.73 10.94
N LEU A 352 -33.60 -5.46 9.87
CA LEU A 352 -34.15 -4.12 9.60
C LEU A 352 -35.10 -3.63 10.71
N GLU A 353 -35.70 -4.54 11.48
CA GLU A 353 -36.58 -4.21 12.62
C GLU A 353 -35.80 -3.99 13.92
N THR A 354 -34.63 -4.64 14.10
CA THR A 354 -33.87 -4.64 15.36
C THR A 354 -32.66 -3.71 15.36
N THR A 355 -32.25 -3.20 14.21
CA THR A 355 -31.04 -2.38 14.07
C THR A 355 -31.21 -0.99 14.65
N THR A 356 -30.14 -0.43 15.24
CA THR A 356 -30.15 0.92 15.83
C THR A 356 -30.35 2.04 14.80
N ASP A 357 -29.75 1.90 13.60
CA ASP A 357 -29.94 2.82 12.47
C ASP A 357 -30.34 2.04 11.21
N ARG A 358 -31.64 2.12 10.89
CA ARG A 358 -32.22 1.49 9.70
C ARG A 358 -31.67 2.08 8.41
N THR A 359 -31.43 3.39 8.36
CA THR A 359 -31.00 4.09 7.15
C THR A 359 -29.56 3.73 6.78
N GLU A 360 -28.69 3.60 7.78
CA GLU A 360 -27.32 3.14 7.56
C GLU A 360 -27.28 1.68 7.09
N LEU A 361 -28.11 0.80 7.68
CA LEU A 361 -28.20 -0.59 7.24
C LEU A 361 -28.73 -0.72 5.80
N GLN A 362 -29.73 0.08 5.43
CA GLN A 362 -30.23 0.14 4.05
C GLN A 362 -29.12 0.54 3.08
N LYS A 363 -28.37 1.61 3.37
CA LYS A 363 -27.25 2.07 2.54
C LYS A 363 -26.18 0.99 2.38
N LYS A 364 -25.79 0.32 3.47
CA LYS A 364 -24.82 -0.79 3.45
C LYS A 364 -25.34 -1.98 2.62
N THR A 365 -26.62 -2.30 2.75
CA THR A 365 -27.26 -3.38 1.97
C THR A 365 -27.27 -3.06 0.48
N VAL A 366 -27.63 -1.82 0.10
CA VAL A 366 -27.62 -1.38 -1.31
C VAL A 366 -26.20 -1.41 -1.88
N ALA A 367 -25.21 -0.88 -1.16
CA ALA A 367 -23.81 -0.90 -1.60
C ALA A 367 -23.29 -2.33 -1.83
N TRP A 368 -23.68 -3.25 -0.95
CA TRP A 368 -23.35 -4.67 -1.10
C TRP A 368 -24.05 -5.31 -2.30
N ILE A 369 -25.33 -5.01 -2.54
CA ILE A 369 -26.07 -5.48 -3.71
C ILE A 369 -25.43 -4.96 -5.00
N ASP A 370 -25.09 -3.68 -5.06
CA ASP A 370 -24.44 -3.06 -6.22
C ASP A 370 -23.12 -3.74 -6.57
N GLY A 371 -22.35 -4.15 -5.56
CA GLY A 371 -21.14 -4.95 -5.76
C GLY A 371 -21.38 -6.29 -6.46
N TYR A 372 -22.51 -6.96 -6.18
CA TYR A 372 -22.90 -8.20 -6.86
C TYR A 372 -23.53 -7.96 -8.23
N LEU A 373 -24.31 -6.89 -8.40
CA LEU A 373 -24.91 -6.53 -9.69
C LEU A 373 -23.86 -6.12 -10.73
N ALA A 374 -22.72 -5.59 -10.28
CA ALA A 374 -21.57 -5.30 -11.13
C ALA A 374 -20.86 -6.57 -11.69
N LEU A 375 -21.22 -7.77 -11.21
CA LEU A 375 -20.69 -9.01 -11.76
C LEU A 375 -21.44 -9.43 -13.02
N ASP A 376 -20.70 -9.60 -14.12
CA ASP A 376 -21.26 -10.04 -15.41
C ASP A 376 -21.78 -11.48 -15.39
N VAL A 377 -21.34 -12.29 -14.43
CA VAL A 377 -21.56 -13.75 -14.37
C VAL A 377 -22.79 -14.16 -13.54
N LEU A 378 -23.62 -13.20 -13.12
CA LEU A 378 -24.76 -13.45 -12.26
C LEU A 378 -25.97 -13.95 -13.07
N ASP A 379 -26.63 -15.00 -12.60
CA ASP A 379 -27.89 -15.51 -13.16
C ASP A 379 -28.97 -14.42 -13.21
N GLU A 380 -29.77 -14.41 -14.29
CA GLU A 380 -30.81 -13.40 -14.52
C GLU A 380 -31.88 -13.39 -13.42
N GLY A 381 -32.26 -14.57 -12.91
CA GLY A 381 -33.23 -14.69 -11.83
C GLY A 381 -32.68 -14.14 -10.51
N ILE A 382 -31.41 -14.42 -10.20
CA ILE A 382 -30.74 -13.84 -9.02
C ILE A 382 -30.61 -12.32 -9.16
N ARG A 383 -30.23 -11.84 -10.35
CA ARG A 383 -30.13 -10.41 -10.65
C ARG A 383 -31.46 -9.69 -10.41
N ALA A 384 -32.56 -10.22 -10.93
CA ALA A 384 -33.90 -9.65 -10.72
C ALA A 384 -34.28 -9.59 -9.23
N VAL A 385 -33.96 -10.63 -8.44
CA VAL A 385 -34.21 -10.63 -6.99
C VAL A 385 -33.41 -9.56 -6.27
N LEU A 386 -32.13 -9.38 -6.63
CA LEU A 386 -31.27 -8.36 -6.05
C LEU A 386 -31.73 -6.95 -6.42
N GLU A 387 -32.11 -6.71 -7.68
CA GLU A 387 -32.65 -5.42 -8.15
C GLU A 387 -33.96 -5.06 -7.43
N HIS A 388 -34.89 -6.01 -7.31
CA HIS A 388 -36.13 -5.79 -6.55
C HIS A 388 -35.85 -5.50 -5.07
N THR A 389 -34.88 -6.20 -4.48
CA THR A 389 -34.48 -5.96 -3.09
C THR A 389 -33.86 -4.57 -2.92
N LYS A 390 -33.02 -4.13 -3.86
CA LYS A 390 -32.45 -2.77 -3.90
C LYS A 390 -33.55 -1.71 -3.95
N GLN A 391 -34.50 -1.82 -4.89
CA GLN A 391 -35.63 -0.89 -5.01
C GLN A 391 -36.46 -0.82 -3.73
N LYS A 392 -36.66 -1.96 -3.06
CA LYS A 392 -37.35 -2.01 -1.77
C LYS A 392 -36.56 -1.30 -0.66
N MET A 393 -35.23 -1.34 -0.69
CA MET A 393 -34.38 -0.65 0.29
C MET A 393 -34.30 0.86 0.04
N GLU A 394 -34.42 1.32 -1.21
CA GLU A 394 -34.39 2.73 -1.60
C GLU A 394 -35.76 3.44 -1.46
N SER A 395 -36.87 2.69 -1.50
CA SER A 395 -38.23 3.23 -1.44
C SER A 395 -38.80 3.43 -0.02
N ILE A 396 -38.04 3.03 1.00
CA ILE A 396 -38.36 3.12 2.44
C ILE A 396 -37.42 4.14 3.08
#